data_AF-A0A7C7Q142-F1
#
_entry.id   AF-A0A7C7Q142-F1
#
_cell.length_a   1.000
_cell.length_b   1.000
_cell.length_c   1.000
_cell.angle_alpha   90.00
_cell.angle_beta   90.00
_cell.angle_gamma   90.00
#
_symmetry.space_group_name_H-M   'P 1'
#
loop_
_entity.id
_entity.type
_entity.pdbx_description
1 polymer ?
#
loop_
_entity_poly.entity_id
_entity_poly.type
_entity_poly.pdbx_seq_one_letter_code
_entity_poly.pdbx_strand_id
1 'polypeptide(L)'
;LLYARFFTRALAQVGHVGVQEPFAGLFTQGMVCHETYKDQDGNWLYPEEVEKLADGTARRIEGQGPVTVGRSESMSKSKNNVVDPEAIIGTYGADTARWFMLPDSPPERDMEWTDAGVEGAWRFTQRLWRLVIENLDHMATAGTPVPAALGGTALDMRRAVHKTVQAFGDDIEKFRFNRAVARIHEIANTLSGFQPADDGGRFVLREACELLVRLIGPMMPHLAEELWERLGYQDFLTDQPWPEAEAALVADEQVVLAVQVNGKKRATVSLPMDAPEDQAQALALAEPAVQRAMDGKAARKVIVVKNRIVNVVV
;
A
#
# COMPACT_ATOMS: atom_id res chain seq x y z
N LEU A 1 -1.40 29.09 5.86
CA LEU A 1 -0.26 29.05 4.91
C LEU A 1 0.24 30.43 4.48
N LEU A 2 -0.62 31.34 4.01
CA LEU A 2 -0.18 32.69 3.60
C LEU A 2 0.52 33.47 4.72
N TYR A 3 -0.06 33.48 5.93
CA TYR A 3 0.54 34.16 7.09
C TYR A 3 1.92 33.58 7.47
N ALA A 4 2.10 32.26 7.41
CA ALA A 4 3.42 31.65 7.64
C ALA A 4 4.48 32.15 6.65
N ARG A 5 4.13 32.29 5.37
CA ARG A 5 5.02 32.87 4.35
C ARG A 5 5.33 34.33 4.62
N PHE A 6 4.32 35.12 4.98
CA PHE A 6 4.49 36.52 5.37
C PHE A 6 5.49 36.66 6.53
N PHE A 7 5.28 35.92 7.62
CA PHE A 7 6.16 35.97 8.79
C PHE A 7 7.57 35.49 8.46
N THR A 8 7.74 34.45 7.65
CA THR A 8 9.08 33.96 7.25
C THR A 8 9.85 35.03 6.49
N ARG A 9 9.20 35.70 5.53
CA ARG A 9 9.83 36.78 4.75
C ARG A 9 10.15 37.99 5.61
N ALA A 10 9.24 38.37 6.52
CA ALA A 10 9.48 39.46 7.47
C ALA A 10 10.68 39.15 8.37
N LEU A 11 10.74 37.93 8.94
CA LEU A 11 11.87 37.47 9.76
C LEU A 11 13.18 37.41 8.98
N ALA A 12 13.14 37.04 7.70
CA ALA A 12 14.31 37.03 6.84
C ALA A 12 14.85 38.45 6.62
N GLN A 13 13.97 39.44 6.41
CA GLN A 13 14.37 40.84 6.23
C GLN A 13 15.04 41.45 7.46
N VAL A 14 14.61 41.06 8.67
CA VAL A 14 15.24 41.51 9.92
C VAL A 14 16.39 40.59 10.38
N GLY A 15 16.82 39.64 9.55
CA GLY A 15 18.00 38.80 9.79
C GLY A 15 17.82 37.69 10.82
N HIS A 16 16.58 37.31 11.16
CA HIS A 16 16.30 36.24 12.13
C HIS A 16 16.24 34.84 11.52
N VAL A 17 16.04 34.73 10.20
CA VAL A 17 16.05 33.44 9.49
C VAL A 17 16.81 33.55 8.17
N GLY A 18 17.47 32.46 7.76
CA GLY A 18 18.23 32.36 6.50
C GLY A 18 17.44 31.83 5.31
N VAL A 19 16.12 31.63 5.45
CA VAL A 19 15.26 31.01 4.41
C VAL A 19 14.20 32.00 3.91
N GLN A 20 13.86 31.90 2.63
CA GLN A 20 12.89 32.80 1.97
C GLN A 20 11.46 32.24 1.98
N GLU A 21 11.30 30.93 2.11
CA GLU A 21 10.03 30.23 2.21
C GLU A 21 10.08 29.25 3.39
N PRO A 22 9.00 29.10 4.17
CA PRO A 22 8.99 28.24 5.36
C PRO A 22 8.91 26.75 5.07
N PHE A 23 8.49 26.35 3.87
CA PHE A 23 8.19 24.96 3.53
C PHE A 23 8.85 24.60 2.20
N ALA A 24 9.68 23.54 2.18
CA ALA A 24 10.28 23.01 0.95
C ALA A 24 9.28 22.20 0.11
N GLY A 25 8.30 21.58 0.76
CA GLY A 25 7.19 20.86 0.15
C GLY A 25 5.91 21.08 0.94
N LEU A 26 4.78 20.99 0.24
CA LEU A 26 3.45 21.04 0.83
C LEU A 26 2.64 19.87 0.27
N PHE A 27 2.23 18.97 1.15
CA PHE A 27 1.30 17.90 0.85
C PHE A 27 -0.03 18.23 1.54
N THR A 28 -1.13 18.23 0.79
CA THR A 28 -2.47 18.51 1.32
C THR A 28 -3.31 17.24 1.29
N GLN A 29 -3.50 16.65 2.45
CA GLN A 29 -4.31 15.45 2.62
C GLN A 29 -5.80 15.74 2.40
N GLY A 30 -6.53 14.69 2.01
CA GLY A 30 -7.99 14.70 1.99
C GLY A 30 -8.60 14.77 3.39
N MET A 31 -9.89 15.05 3.44
CA MET A 31 -10.63 15.14 4.70
C MET A 31 -11.04 13.76 5.19
N VAL A 32 -11.08 13.59 6.51
CA VAL A 32 -11.76 12.46 7.14
C VAL A 32 -13.24 12.80 7.23
N CYS A 33 -14.07 11.96 6.63
CA CYS A 33 -15.51 12.13 6.50
C CYS A 33 -16.25 11.09 7.33
N HIS A 34 -17.41 11.49 7.85
CA HIS A 34 -18.32 10.62 8.56
C HIS A 34 -19.76 11.09 8.36
N GLU A 35 -20.70 10.15 8.45
CA GLU A 35 -22.13 10.46 8.46
C GLU A 35 -22.49 11.44 9.57
N THR A 36 -23.50 12.25 9.31
CA THR A 36 -24.01 13.23 10.26
C THR A 36 -25.37 12.80 10.79
N TYR A 37 -25.69 13.13 12.04
CA TYR A 37 -26.94 12.68 12.66
C TYR A 37 -27.74 13.84 13.23
N LYS A 38 -29.06 13.83 13.02
CA LYS A 38 -29.97 14.81 13.61
C LYS A 38 -31.13 14.18 14.36
N ASP A 39 -31.51 14.79 15.47
CA ASP A 39 -32.77 14.46 16.15
C ASP A 39 -34.00 15.03 15.38
N GLN A 40 -35.20 14.81 15.92
CA GLN A 40 -36.45 15.31 15.35
C GLN A 40 -36.54 16.84 15.32
N ASP A 41 -35.84 17.53 16.22
CA ASP A 41 -35.82 18.99 16.33
C ASP A 41 -34.75 19.62 15.42
N GLY A 42 -33.94 18.78 14.76
CA GLY A 42 -32.89 19.18 13.83
C GLY A 42 -31.53 19.48 14.48
N ASN A 43 -31.36 19.17 15.77
CA ASN A 43 -30.10 19.31 16.48
C ASN A 43 -29.12 18.20 16.06
N TRP A 44 -27.83 18.53 16.00
CA TRP A 44 -26.78 17.57 15.68
C TRP A 44 -26.49 16.63 16.85
N LEU A 45 -26.35 15.34 16.58
CA LEU A 45 -25.99 14.30 17.55
C LEU A 45 -24.59 13.75 17.26
N TYR A 46 -23.89 13.33 18.31
CA TYR A 46 -22.64 12.58 18.17
C TYR A 46 -22.91 11.13 17.71
N PRO A 47 -21.96 10.49 16.98
CA PRO A 47 -22.09 9.09 16.60
C PRO A 47 -22.37 8.15 17.78
N GLU A 48 -21.75 8.41 18.93
CA GLU A 48 -21.92 7.65 20.18
C GLU A 48 -23.30 7.80 20.83
N GLU A 49 -24.12 8.77 20.40
CA GLU A 49 -25.50 8.94 20.85
C GLU A 49 -26.50 8.16 20.00
N VAL A 50 -26.05 7.52 18.90
CA VAL A 50 -26.92 6.95 17.86
C VAL A 50 -26.70 5.44 17.76
N GLU A 51 -27.80 4.70 17.76
CA GLU A 51 -27.84 3.27 17.44
C GLU A 51 -28.42 3.10 16.03
N LYS A 52 -27.67 2.45 15.13
CA LYS A 52 -28.18 2.01 13.83
C LYS A 52 -28.87 0.66 13.98
N LEU A 53 -30.08 0.55 13.45
CA LEU A 53 -30.91 -0.65 13.50
C LEU A 53 -30.75 -1.48 12.22
N ALA A 54 -31.06 -2.77 12.32
CA ALA A 54 -30.91 -3.72 11.21
C ALA A 54 -31.82 -3.42 10.00
N ASP A 55 -32.88 -2.65 10.21
CA ASP A 55 -33.80 -2.19 9.15
C ASP A 55 -33.27 -0.95 8.39
N GLY A 56 -32.06 -0.48 8.73
CA GLY A 56 -31.42 0.68 8.12
C GLY A 56 -31.86 2.02 8.72
N THR A 57 -32.73 2.02 9.73
CA THR A 57 -33.09 3.23 10.48
C THR A 57 -32.10 3.49 11.62
N ALA A 58 -32.15 4.69 12.20
CA ALA A 58 -31.34 5.07 13.34
C ALA A 58 -32.20 5.67 14.45
N ARG A 59 -31.81 5.45 15.70
CA ARG A 59 -32.44 6.06 16.88
C ARG A 59 -31.40 6.55 17.87
N ARG A 60 -31.82 7.45 18.76
CA ARG A 60 -30.99 7.86 19.89
C ARG A 60 -30.93 6.71 20.90
N ILE A 61 -29.75 6.46 21.44
CA ILE A 61 -29.56 5.45 22.49
C ILE A 61 -30.39 5.85 23.73
N GLU A 62 -30.28 7.11 24.14
CA GLU A 62 -31.06 7.68 25.23
C GLU A 62 -32.43 8.17 24.71
N GLY A 63 -33.51 7.74 25.38
CA GLY A 63 -34.89 8.15 25.04
C GLY A 63 -35.50 7.53 23.78
N GLN A 64 -34.72 6.79 22.98
CA GLN A 64 -35.19 6.02 21.82
C GLN A 64 -35.95 6.83 20.74
N GLY A 65 -35.69 8.14 20.66
CA GLY A 65 -36.23 9.00 19.59
C GLY A 65 -35.60 8.68 18.23
N PRO A 66 -36.34 8.85 17.11
CA PRO A 66 -35.80 8.59 15.78
C PRO A 66 -34.72 9.63 15.39
N VAL A 67 -33.76 9.17 14.59
CA VAL A 67 -32.62 9.96 14.13
C VAL A 67 -32.61 10.00 12.61
N THR A 68 -32.38 11.18 12.05
CA THR A 68 -32.14 11.36 10.62
C THR A 68 -30.65 11.19 10.34
N VAL A 69 -30.29 10.20 9.53
CA VAL A 69 -28.93 9.99 9.03
C VAL A 69 -28.71 10.83 7.77
N GLY A 70 -27.75 11.74 7.83
CA GLY A 70 -27.30 12.54 6.70
C GLY A 70 -26.15 11.90 5.94
N ARG A 71 -25.72 12.53 4.84
CA ARG A 71 -24.60 12.04 4.03
C ARG A 71 -23.27 12.12 4.79
N SER A 72 -22.29 11.34 4.32
CA SER A 72 -20.91 11.44 4.76
C SER A 72 -20.30 12.78 4.32
N GLU A 73 -19.78 13.54 5.28
CA GLU A 73 -19.12 14.84 5.06
C GLU A 73 -17.93 15.00 6.01
N SER A 74 -17.08 15.99 5.75
CA SER A 74 -15.93 16.30 6.61
C SER A 74 -16.34 16.42 8.09
N MET A 75 -15.60 15.73 8.95
CA MET A 75 -15.80 15.76 10.40
C MET A 75 -15.63 17.18 10.93
N SER A 76 -16.58 17.64 11.75
CA SER A 76 -16.53 18.97 12.36
C SER A 76 -17.30 19.02 13.68
N LYS A 77 -16.78 19.81 14.63
CA LYS A 77 -17.46 20.07 15.92
C LYS A 77 -18.83 20.72 15.72
N SER A 78 -19.05 21.50 14.66
CA SER A 78 -20.34 22.14 14.39
C SER A 78 -21.44 21.17 13.94
N LYS A 79 -21.08 19.98 13.46
CA LYS A 79 -22.03 18.95 13.00
C LYS A 79 -22.10 17.74 13.94
N ASN A 80 -21.35 17.78 15.05
CA ASN A 80 -21.14 16.67 15.99
C ASN A 80 -20.74 15.34 15.34
N ASN A 81 -20.30 15.29 14.08
CA ASN A 81 -19.92 14.05 13.41
C ASN A 81 -18.45 13.64 13.62
N VAL A 82 -17.81 14.15 14.68
CA VAL A 82 -16.44 13.79 15.03
C VAL A 82 -16.45 12.43 15.73
N VAL A 83 -15.51 11.56 15.36
CA VAL A 83 -15.26 10.30 16.07
C VAL A 83 -13.96 10.43 16.84
N ASP A 84 -13.97 10.04 18.11
CA ASP A 84 -12.78 10.06 18.95
C ASP A 84 -11.87 8.86 18.61
N PRO A 85 -10.60 9.08 18.21
CA PRO A 85 -9.67 7.99 17.96
C PRO A 85 -9.33 7.18 19.23
N GLU A 86 -9.51 7.71 20.44
CA GLU A 86 -9.23 7.00 21.70
C GLU A 86 -10.04 5.70 21.82
N ALA A 87 -11.27 5.67 21.31
CA ALA A 87 -12.10 4.48 21.30
C ALA A 87 -11.46 3.33 20.48
N ILE A 88 -10.90 3.66 19.30
CA ILE A 88 -10.16 2.69 18.47
C ILE A 88 -8.88 2.28 19.18
N ILE A 89 -8.12 3.23 19.71
CA ILE A 89 -6.83 2.94 20.34
C ILE A 89 -7.02 2.03 21.56
N GLY A 90 -8.02 2.31 22.40
CA GLY A 90 -8.33 1.51 23.58
C GLY A 90 -8.83 0.10 23.26
N THR A 91 -9.58 -0.06 22.16
CA THR A 91 -10.18 -1.36 21.80
C THR A 91 -9.27 -2.22 20.91
N TYR A 92 -8.64 -1.59 19.90
CA TYR A 92 -7.91 -2.27 18.83
C TYR A 92 -6.41 -1.94 18.78
N GLY A 93 -5.94 -0.98 19.59
CA GLY A 93 -4.54 -0.56 19.64
C GLY A 93 -4.18 0.56 18.66
N ALA A 94 -3.08 1.26 18.97
CA ALA A 94 -2.62 2.42 18.20
C ALA A 94 -2.24 2.08 16.74
N ASP A 95 -1.62 0.92 16.51
CA ASP A 95 -1.22 0.50 15.17
C ASP A 95 -2.41 0.19 14.27
N THR A 96 -3.50 -0.33 14.83
CA THR A 96 -4.75 -0.49 14.08
C THR A 96 -5.29 0.87 13.65
N ALA A 97 -5.33 1.85 14.57
CA ALA A 97 -5.80 3.20 14.25
C ALA A 97 -4.94 3.83 13.15
N ARG A 98 -3.62 3.72 13.25
CA ARG A 98 -2.67 4.24 12.23
C ARG A 98 -2.87 3.57 10.88
N TRP A 99 -2.98 2.24 10.84
CA TRP A 99 -3.19 1.49 9.61
C TRP A 99 -4.52 1.85 8.94
N PHE A 100 -5.59 1.96 9.74
CA PHE A 100 -6.90 2.38 9.24
C PHE A 100 -6.89 3.80 8.65
N MET A 101 -6.07 4.71 9.19
CA MET A 101 -5.90 6.07 8.66
C MET A 101 -5.10 6.13 7.35
N LEU A 102 -4.55 5.01 6.86
CA LEU A 102 -3.83 4.92 5.61
C LEU A 102 -4.71 4.18 4.58
N PRO A 103 -5.66 4.88 3.93
CA PRO A 103 -6.64 4.22 3.09
C PRO A 103 -6.00 3.66 1.81
N ASP A 104 -6.72 2.72 1.17
CA ASP A 104 -6.40 2.24 -0.18
C ASP A 104 -6.64 3.31 -1.27
N SER A 105 -7.22 4.47 -0.89
CA SER A 105 -7.36 5.64 -1.75
C SER A 105 -6.15 6.58 -1.65
N PRO A 106 -5.80 7.31 -2.73
CA PRO A 106 -4.75 8.32 -2.68
C PRO A 106 -4.93 9.29 -1.49
N PRO A 107 -3.86 9.67 -0.79
CA PRO A 107 -3.94 10.44 0.46
C PRO A 107 -4.52 11.85 0.31
N GLU A 108 -4.61 12.37 -0.91
CA GLU A 108 -5.28 13.65 -1.23
C GLU A 108 -6.80 13.52 -1.36
N ARG A 109 -7.33 12.29 -1.41
CA ARG A 109 -8.77 12.04 -1.47
C ARG A 109 -9.35 11.90 -0.08
N ASP A 110 -10.59 12.35 0.06
CA ASP A 110 -11.36 12.16 1.28
C ASP A 110 -11.49 10.66 1.59
N MET A 111 -11.41 10.35 2.88
CA MET A 111 -11.57 9.00 3.42
C MET A 111 -12.83 8.96 4.26
N GLU A 112 -13.61 7.90 4.09
CA GLU A 112 -14.77 7.65 4.93
C GLU A 112 -14.38 6.83 6.15
N TRP A 113 -14.77 7.32 7.32
CA TRP A 113 -14.58 6.62 8.58
C TRP A 113 -15.70 5.59 8.77
N THR A 114 -15.36 4.31 8.86
CA THR A 114 -16.31 3.21 9.07
C THR A 114 -15.78 2.19 10.07
N ASP A 115 -16.66 1.65 10.93
CA ASP A 115 -16.29 0.60 11.89
C ASP A 115 -15.77 -0.66 11.20
N ALA A 116 -16.38 -1.04 10.07
CA ALA A 116 -15.94 -2.15 9.25
C ALA A 116 -14.50 -1.98 8.72
N GLY A 117 -14.10 -0.74 8.40
CA GLY A 117 -12.73 -0.41 8.02
C GLY A 117 -11.75 -0.61 9.17
N VAL A 118 -12.12 -0.18 10.38
CA VAL A 118 -11.33 -0.38 11.60
C VAL A 118 -11.13 -1.87 11.89
N GLU A 119 -12.21 -2.65 11.86
CA GLU A 119 -12.14 -4.11 12.05
C GLU A 119 -11.31 -4.80 10.97
N GLY A 120 -11.34 -4.31 9.73
CA GLY A 120 -10.50 -4.77 8.64
C GLY A 120 -9.02 -4.55 8.93
N ALA A 121 -8.65 -3.34 9.36
CA ALA A 121 -7.30 -3.01 9.78
C ALA A 121 -6.83 -3.88 10.96
N TRP A 122 -7.68 -4.04 11.98
CA TRP A 122 -7.36 -4.89 13.13
C TRP A 122 -7.13 -6.35 12.74
N ARG A 123 -7.98 -6.93 11.89
CA ARG A 123 -7.78 -8.29 11.40
C ARG A 123 -6.47 -8.44 10.64
N PHE A 124 -6.05 -7.40 9.91
CA PHE A 124 -4.78 -7.39 9.20
C PHE A 124 -3.58 -7.31 10.15
N THR A 125 -3.61 -6.47 11.18
CA THR A 125 -2.53 -6.42 12.20
C THR A 125 -2.34 -7.78 12.88
N GLN A 126 -3.44 -8.43 13.26
CA GLN A 126 -3.43 -9.79 13.83
C GLN A 126 -2.91 -10.85 12.85
N ARG A 127 -3.18 -10.68 11.54
CA ARG A 127 -2.67 -11.57 10.50
C ARG A 127 -1.16 -11.45 10.34
N LEU A 128 -0.62 -10.22 10.33
CA LEU A 128 0.83 -10.00 10.25
C LEU A 128 1.56 -10.63 11.45
N TRP A 129 0.99 -10.47 12.65
CA TRP A 129 1.50 -11.15 13.84
C TRP A 129 1.61 -12.67 13.63
N ARG A 130 0.49 -13.33 13.30
CA ARG A 130 0.46 -14.78 13.05
C ARG A 130 1.44 -15.20 11.95
N LEU A 131 1.50 -14.46 10.85
CA LEU A 131 2.37 -14.74 9.72
C LEU A 131 3.84 -14.87 10.14
N VAL A 132 4.32 -13.99 11.02
CA VAL A 132 5.72 -14.05 11.50
C VAL A 132 5.88 -15.12 12.59
N ILE A 133 5.01 -15.11 13.61
CA ILE A 133 5.16 -15.98 14.79
C ILE A 133 5.02 -17.47 14.44
N GLU A 134 4.03 -17.84 13.62
CA GLU A 134 3.80 -19.24 13.23
C GLU A 134 4.92 -19.79 12.34
N ASN A 135 5.75 -18.92 11.75
CA ASN A 135 6.87 -19.31 10.89
C ASN A 135 8.23 -19.33 11.60
N LEU A 136 8.34 -18.91 12.87
CA LEU A 136 9.63 -18.76 13.55
C LEU A 136 10.50 -20.03 13.51
N ASP A 137 9.92 -21.20 13.78
CA ASP A 137 10.65 -22.48 13.77
C ASP A 137 11.02 -22.96 12.35
N HIS A 138 10.30 -22.44 11.35
CA HIS A 138 10.53 -22.74 9.93
C HIS A 138 11.58 -21.83 9.29
N MET A 139 12.01 -20.77 9.97
CA MET A 139 13.02 -19.82 9.47
C MET A 139 14.46 -20.25 9.77
N ALA A 140 15.39 -19.90 8.89
CA ALA A 140 16.82 -19.98 9.20
C ALA A 140 17.18 -19.13 10.43
N THR A 141 18.30 -19.43 11.08
CA THR A 141 18.81 -18.63 12.21
C THR A 141 19.16 -17.22 11.73
N ALA A 142 18.92 -16.21 12.58
CA ALA A 142 19.32 -14.83 12.34
C ALA A 142 20.79 -14.74 11.86
N GLY A 143 21.04 -13.96 10.82
CA GLY A 143 22.40 -13.77 10.29
C GLY A 143 22.97 -14.97 9.50
N THR A 144 22.14 -15.97 9.15
CA THR A 144 22.55 -17.04 8.23
C THR A 144 23.02 -16.42 6.90
N PRO A 145 24.21 -16.76 6.37
CA PRO A 145 24.69 -16.23 5.09
C PRO A 145 23.78 -16.60 3.93
N VAL A 146 23.72 -15.73 2.91
CA VAL A 146 22.96 -15.98 1.68
C VAL A 146 23.45 -17.30 1.03
N PRO A 147 22.55 -18.25 0.72
CA PRO A 147 22.90 -19.48 0.02
C PRO A 147 23.52 -19.20 -1.35
N ALA A 148 24.54 -19.98 -1.73
CA ALA A 148 25.26 -19.80 -2.99
C ALA A 148 24.39 -20.03 -4.25
N ALA A 149 23.32 -20.80 -4.12
CA ALA A 149 22.34 -21.03 -5.18
C ALA A 149 20.93 -21.04 -4.58
N LEU A 150 20.04 -20.25 -5.17
CA LEU A 150 18.60 -20.26 -4.91
C LEU A 150 17.89 -20.51 -6.23
N GLY A 151 16.91 -21.40 -6.22
CA GLY A 151 16.12 -21.73 -7.40
C GLY A 151 14.64 -21.89 -7.07
N GLY A 152 13.82 -21.99 -8.12
CA GLY A 152 12.39 -22.23 -8.00
C GLY A 152 11.68 -21.19 -7.13
N THR A 153 10.73 -21.67 -6.31
CA THR A 153 9.85 -20.82 -5.49
C THR A 153 10.61 -19.95 -4.48
N ALA A 154 11.78 -20.38 -4.01
CA ALA A 154 12.60 -19.59 -3.09
C ALA A 154 13.18 -18.35 -3.79
N LEU A 155 13.70 -18.50 -5.01
CA LEU A 155 14.19 -17.35 -5.79
C LEU A 155 13.04 -16.39 -6.15
N ASP A 156 11.87 -16.93 -6.52
CA ASP A 156 10.70 -16.12 -6.85
C ASP A 156 10.23 -15.29 -5.65
N MET A 157 10.15 -15.90 -4.46
CA MET A 157 9.80 -15.22 -3.21
C MET A 157 10.84 -14.15 -2.85
N ARG A 158 12.13 -14.46 -2.99
CA ARG A 158 13.21 -13.50 -2.75
C ARG A 158 13.11 -12.29 -3.70
N ARG A 159 12.91 -12.51 -4.99
CA ARG A 159 12.67 -11.44 -5.98
C ARG A 159 11.44 -10.61 -5.60
N ALA A 160 10.35 -11.25 -5.21
CA ALA A 160 9.13 -10.57 -4.81
C ALA A 160 9.36 -9.63 -3.62
N VAL A 161 10.05 -10.07 -2.55
CA VAL A 161 10.28 -9.20 -1.39
C VAL A 161 11.23 -8.03 -1.70
N HIS A 162 12.29 -8.22 -2.47
CA HIS A 162 13.19 -7.11 -2.85
C HIS A 162 12.50 -6.10 -3.78
N LYS A 163 11.64 -6.55 -4.69
CA LYS A 163 10.79 -5.66 -5.49
C LYS A 163 9.84 -4.85 -4.61
N THR A 164 9.25 -5.48 -3.59
CA THR A 164 8.43 -4.80 -2.59
C THR A 164 9.24 -3.75 -1.83
N VAL A 165 10.46 -4.08 -1.37
CA VAL A 165 11.34 -3.12 -0.66
C VAL A 165 11.61 -1.88 -1.50
N GLN A 166 12.06 -2.05 -2.75
CA GLN A 166 12.34 -0.92 -3.63
C GLN A 166 11.08 -0.08 -3.85
N ALA A 167 9.98 -0.73 -4.23
CA ALA A 167 8.78 -0.02 -4.64
C ALA A 167 8.03 0.61 -3.46
N PHE A 168 8.11 0.02 -2.26
CA PHE A 168 7.57 0.61 -1.04
C PHE A 168 8.34 1.87 -0.65
N GLY A 169 9.68 1.81 -0.62
CA GLY A 169 10.50 3.01 -0.33
C GLY A 169 10.20 4.16 -1.30
N ASP A 170 10.10 3.83 -2.59
CA ASP A 170 9.71 4.78 -3.64
C ASP A 170 8.32 5.42 -3.42
N ASP A 171 7.35 4.63 -2.94
CA ASP A 171 6.01 5.12 -2.68
C ASP A 171 5.95 5.97 -1.40
N ILE A 172 6.75 5.67 -0.36
CA ILE A 172 6.87 6.52 0.83
C ILE A 172 7.43 7.90 0.47
N GLU A 173 8.54 7.96 -0.25
CA GLU A 173 9.18 9.23 -0.68
C GLU A 173 8.23 10.10 -1.52
N LYS A 174 7.35 9.47 -2.30
CA LYS A 174 6.38 10.15 -3.18
C LYS A 174 5.03 10.38 -2.52
N PHE A 175 4.88 10.13 -1.21
CA PHE A 175 3.63 10.24 -0.47
C PHE A 175 2.48 9.40 -1.06
N ARG A 176 2.79 8.26 -1.68
CA ARG A 176 1.81 7.31 -2.26
C ARG A 176 1.46 6.20 -1.27
N PHE A 177 1.04 6.59 -0.07
CA PHE A 177 0.83 5.67 1.04
C PHE A 177 -0.14 4.53 0.73
N ASN A 178 -1.17 4.79 -0.06
CA ASN A 178 -2.12 3.77 -0.48
C ASN A 178 -1.48 2.64 -1.32
N ARG A 179 -0.48 2.97 -2.14
CA ARG A 179 0.30 1.96 -2.86
C ARG A 179 1.24 1.20 -1.94
N ALA A 180 1.86 1.91 -0.98
CA ALA A 180 2.70 1.29 0.02
C ALA A 180 1.91 0.28 0.89
N VAL A 181 0.70 0.63 1.32
CA VAL A 181 -0.25 -0.26 2.02
C VAL A 181 -0.61 -1.48 1.16
N ALA A 182 -0.98 -1.27 -0.11
CA ALA A 182 -1.31 -2.36 -1.03
C ALA A 182 -0.14 -3.35 -1.19
N ARG A 183 1.11 -2.86 -1.27
CA ARG A 183 2.30 -3.71 -1.35
C ARG A 183 2.50 -4.59 -0.12
N ILE A 184 2.21 -4.09 1.08
CA ILE A 184 2.28 -4.88 2.31
C ILE A 184 1.21 -5.97 2.31
N HIS A 185 -0.01 -5.66 1.86
CA HIS A 185 -1.05 -6.68 1.66
C HIS A 185 -0.62 -7.76 0.65
N GLU A 186 -0.09 -7.35 -0.50
CA GLU A 186 0.40 -8.24 -1.55
C GLU A 186 1.51 -9.16 -1.05
N ILE A 187 2.58 -8.61 -0.45
CA ILE A 187 3.70 -9.42 0.02
C ILE A 187 3.29 -10.33 1.18
N ALA A 188 2.40 -9.88 2.08
CA ALA A 188 1.88 -10.72 3.14
C ALA A 188 1.09 -11.92 2.57
N ASN A 189 0.31 -11.71 1.50
CA ASN A 189 -0.40 -12.78 0.79
C ASN A 189 0.57 -13.76 0.12
N THR A 190 1.56 -13.26 -0.60
CA THR A 190 2.60 -14.10 -1.22
C THR A 190 3.34 -14.93 -0.17
N LEU A 191 3.75 -14.30 0.93
CA LEU A 191 4.48 -14.94 2.03
C LEU A 191 3.63 -15.99 2.76
N SER A 192 2.32 -15.74 2.94
CA SER A 192 1.40 -16.73 3.55
C SER A 192 1.28 -18.02 2.74
N GLY A 193 1.47 -17.94 1.42
CA GLY A 193 1.46 -19.10 0.52
C GLY A 193 2.82 -19.77 0.34
N PHE A 194 3.89 -19.19 0.88
CA PHE A 194 5.24 -19.69 0.72
C PHE A 194 5.53 -20.79 1.74
N GLN A 195 6.05 -21.92 1.27
CA GLN A 195 6.42 -23.08 2.10
C GLN A 195 7.89 -23.42 1.84
N PRO A 196 8.77 -23.30 2.85
CA PRO A 196 10.19 -23.57 2.67
C PRO A 196 10.44 -25.07 2.47
N ALA A 197 10.98 -25.45 1.31
CA ALA A 197 11.24 -26.86 0.97
C ALA A 197 12.63 -27.35 1.42
N ASP A 198 13.58 -26.44 1.57
CA ASP A 198 14.98 -26.69 1.90
C ASP A 198 15.58 -25.51 2.68
N ASP A 199 16.85 -25.59 3.05
CA ASP A 199 17.55 -24.52 3.77
C ASP A 199 17.55 -23.18 3.02
N GLY A 200 17.53 -23.21 1.68
CA GLY A 200 17.39 -22.01 0.86
C GLY A 200 16.03 -21.35 1.03
N GLY A 201 14.96 -22.14 1.03
CA GLY A 201 13.62 -21.68 1.36
C GLY A 201 13.52 -21.13 2.78
N ARG A 202 14.12 -21.79 3.77
CA ARG A 202 14.14 -21.32 5.17
C ARG A 202 14.88 -19.99 5.33
N PHE A 203 15.97 -19.81 4.58
CA PHE A 203 16.68 -18.52 4.50
C PHE A 203 15.78 -17.43 3.91
N VAL A 204 15.13 -17.69 2.77
CA VAL A 204 14.27 -16.69 2.12
C VAL A 204 13.05 -16.35 2.98
N LEU A 205 12.45 -17.32 3.68
CA LEU A 205 11.36 -17.07 4.61
C LEU A 205 11.80 -16.10 5.73
N ARG A 206 12.99 -16.31 6.28
CA ARG A 206 13.60 -15.46 7.31
C ARG A 206 13.81 -14.04 6.79
N GLU A 207 14.51 -13.88 5.67
CA GLU A 207 14.78 -12.60 5.02
C GLU A 207 13.48 -11.85 4.69
N ALA A 208 12.47 -12.57 4.17
CA ALA A 208 11.19 -11.97 3.83
C ALA A 208 10.43 -11.45 5.06
N CYS A 209 10.44 -12.19 6.17
CA CYS A 209 9.84 -11.74 7.43
C CYS A 209 10.58 -10.54 8.04
N GLU A 210 11.91 -10.54 8.04
CA GLU A 210 12.71 -9.39 8.52
C GLU A 210 12.44 -8.13 7.70
N LEU A 211 12.42 -8.25 6.37
CA LEU A 211 12.12 -7.13 5.47
C LEU A 211 10.67 -6.66 5.64
N LEU A 212 9.69 -7.57 5.75
CA LEU A 212 8.30 -7.21 6.03
C LEU A 212 8.18 -6.40 7.33
N VAL A 213 8.79 -6.87 8.42
CA VAL A 213 8.77 -6.20 9.73
C VAL A 213 9.37 -4.79 9.63
N ARG A 214 10.51 -4.64 8.94
CA ARG A 214 11.13 -3.32 8.69
C ARG A 214 10.22 -2.40 7.88
N LEU A 215 9.55 -2.91 6.85
CA LEU A 215 8.68 -2.11 5.99
C LEU A 215 7.39 -1.65 6.69
N ILE A 216 6.84 -2.44 7.61
CA ILE A 216 5.64 -2.02 8.37
C ILE A 216 5.94 -1.01 9.48
N GLY A 217 7.20 -0.90 9.94
CA GLY A 217 7.63 -0.04 11.06
C GLY A 217 7.12 1.40 11.01
N PRO A 218 7.21 2.13 9.88
CA PRO A 218 6.69 3.50 9.79
C PRO A 218 5.18 3.61 10.04
N MET A 219 4.42 2.55 9.75
CA MET A 219 2.95 2.55 9.83
C MET A 219 2.45 1.90 11.12
N MET A 220 3.07 0.81 11.57
CA MET A 220 2.71 0.00 12.73
C MET A 220 3.94 -0.23 13.64
N PRO A 221 4.49 0.84 14.25
CA PRO A 221 5.77 0.76 14.96
C PRO A 221 5.76 -0.19 16.16
N HIS A 222 4.65 -0.30 16.89
CA HIS A 222 4.60 -1.13 18.11
C HIS A 222 4.61 -2.62 17.76
N LEU A 223 3.81 -3.02 16.78
CA LEU A 223 3.78 -4.38 16.22
C LEU A 223 5.13 -4.72 15.59
N ALA A 224 5.74 -3.78 14.85
CA ALA A 224 7.01 -4.01 14.20
C ALA A 224 8.15 -4.23 15.21
N GLU A 225 8.24 -3.42 16.26
CA GLU A 225 9.24 -3.60 17.34
C GLU A 225 9.05 -4.93 18.07
N GLU A 226 7.82 -5.28 18.44
CA GLU A 226 7.55 -6.57 19.09
C GLU A 226 7.93 -7.74 18.16
N LEU A 227 7.58 -7.68 16.87
CA LEU A 227 7.97 -8.71 15.90
C LEU A 227 9.48 -8.77 15.67
N TRP A 228 10.18 -7.63 15.73
CA TRP A 228 11.64 -7.56 15.63
C TRP A 228 12.30 -8.30 16.80
N GLU A 229 11.83 -8.07 18.03
CA GLU A 229 12.29 -8.81 19.21
C GLU A 229 12.00 -10.32 19.07
N ARG A 230 10.81 -10.69 18.57
CA ARG A 230 10.43 -12.10 18.35
C ARG A 230 11.27 -12.79 17.30
N LEU A 231 11.79 -12.05 16.32
CA LEU A 231 12.77 -12.54 15.36
C LEU A 231 14.17 -12.76 15.98
N GLY A 232 14.37 -12.37 17.24
CA GLY A 232 15.59 -12.62 18.03
C GLY A 232 16.56 -11.44 18.08
N TYR A 233 16.13 -10.25 17.64
CA TYR A 233 16.91 -9.03 17.74
C TYR A 233 16.76 -8.38 19.12
N GLN A 234 17.82 -7.71 19.58
CA GLN A 234 17.86 -7.06 20.90
C GLN A 234 17.98 -5.54 20.82
N ASP A 235 18.25 -5.02 19.63
CA ASP A 235 18.27 -3.60 19.33
C ASP A 235 16.88 -3.14 18.87
N PHE A 236 16.67 -1.82 18.88
CA PHE A 236 15.42 -1.26 18.36
C PHE A 236 15.40 -1.32 16.84
N LEU A 237 14.24 -1.68 16.29
CA LEU A 237 13.97 -1.61 14.86
C LEU A 237 14.15 -0.18 14.34
N THR A 238 13.73 0.80 15.14
CA THR A 238 13.83 2.24 14.82
C THR A 238 15.26 2.74 14.64
N ASP A 239 16.25 2.05 15.22
CA ASP A 239 17.68 2.36 15.05
C ASP A 239 18.30 1.67 13.82
N GLN A 240 17.56 0.76 13.17
CA GLN A 240 18.05 0.07 11.99
C GLN A 240 18.01 0.99 10.76
N PRO A 241 18.97 0.86 9.83
CA PRO A 241 18.90 1.56 8.56
C PRO A 241 17.65 1.15 7.78
N TRP A 242 17.25 1.96 6.80
CA TRP A 242 16.21 1.56 5.85
C TRP A 242 16.67 0.32 5.05
N PRO A 243 15.81 -0.69 4.79
CA PRO A 243 16.19 -1.84 3.98
C PRO A 243 16.48 -1.45 2.53
N GLU A 244 17.58 -1.96 1.97
CA GLU A 244 17.94 -1.77 0.57
C GLU A 244 17.62 -3.02 -0.24
N ALA A 245 17.07 -2.83 -1.45
CA ALA A 245 16.80 -3.93 -2.36
C ALA A 245 18.05 -4.31 -3.15
N GLU A 246 18.33 -5.61 -3.30
CA GLU A 246 19.42 -6.06 -4.17
C GLU A 246 19.08 -5.80 -5.64
N ALA A 247 19.90 -4.99 -6.32
CA ALA A 247 19.64 -4.56 -7.68
C ALA A 247 19.40 -5.72 -8.67
N ALA A 248 20.13 -6.83 -8.51
CA ALA A 248 20.00 -8.02 -9.36
C ALA A 248 18.65 -8.75 -9.19
N LEU A 249 17.98 -8.61 -8.05
CA LEU A 249 16.69 -9.25 -7.76
C LEU A 249 15.49 -8.41 -8.19
N VAL A 250 15.71 -7.10 -8.35
CA VAL A 250 14.68 -6.15 -8.79
C VAL A 250 14.68 -5.97 -10.30
N ALA A 251 15.80 -6.25 -10.97
CA ALA A 251 15.86 -6.30 -12.42
C ALA A 251 14.84 -7.30 -12.96
N ASP A 252 13.87 -6.82 -13.73
CA ASP A 252 13.00 -7.69 -14.50
C ASP A 252 13.84 -8.35 -15.58
N GLU A 253 13.98 -9.68 -15.54
CA GLU A 253 14.62 -10.44 -16.63
C GLU A 253 13.68 -10.56 -17.83
N GLN A 254 12.36 -10.44 -17.61
CA GLN A 254 11.32 -10.50 -18.62
C GLN A 254 10.31 -9.38 -18.45
N VAL A 255 9.81 -8.88 -19.59
CA VAL A 255 8.78 -7.85 -19.66
C VAL A 255 7.56 -8.35 -20.42
N VAL A 256 6.38 -8.05 -19.90
CA VAL A 256 5.10 -8.36 -20.54
C VAL A 256 4.66 -7.17 -21.38
N LEU A 257 4.68 -7.31 -22.71
CA LEU A 257 4.20 -6.28 -23.63
C LEU A 257 2.73 -6.48 -23.91
N ALA A 258 1.95 -5.41 -23.84
CA ALA A 258 0.64 -5.41 -24.47
C ALA A 258 0.80 -5.49 -25.99
N VAL A 259 -0.01 -6.32 -26.66
CA VAL A 259 -0.07 -6.34 -28.13
C VAL A 259 -1.41 -5.78 -28.58
N GLN A 260 -1.35 -4.78 -29.45
CA GLN A 260 -2.49 -4.07 -30.00
C GLN A 260 -2.62 -4.27 -31.51
N VAL A 261 -3.85 -4.22 -32.00
CA VAL A 261 -4.16 -4.11 -33.42
C VAL A 261 -5.03 -2.87 -33.62
N ASN A 262 -4.56 -1.93 -34.45
CA ASN A 262 -5.19 -0.62 -34.65
C ASN A 262 -5.57 0.07 -33.31
N GLY A 263 -4.64 0.06 -32.35
CA GLY A 263 -4.77 0.71 -31.04
C GLY A 263 -5.63 -0.03 -30.02
N LYS A 264 -6.23 -1.18 -30.35
CA LYS A 264 -7.03 -1.99 -29.41
C LYS A 264 -6.22 -3.19 -28.90
N LYS A 265 -6.16 -3.39 -27.58
CA LYS A 265 -5.46 -4.55 -26.96
C LYS A 265 -6.06 -5.87 -27.44
N ARG A 266 -5.20 -6.84 -27.79
CA ARG A 266 -5.56 -8.18 -28.27
C ARG A 266 -4.90 -9.30 -27.48
N ALA A 267 -3.64 -9.11 -27.12
CA ALA A 267 -2.86 -10.12 -26.40
C ALA A 267 -1.84 -9.45 -25.48
N THR A 268 -1.07 -10.28 -24.79
CA THR A 268 0.16 -9.92 -24.09
C THR A 268 1.22 -10.96 -24.41
N VAL A 269 2.46 -10.53 -24.64
CA VAL A 269 3.60 -11.42 -24.88
C VAL A 269 4.69 -11.16 -23.84
N SER A 270 5.34 -12.22 -23.34
CA SER A 270 6.49 -12.11 -22.44
C SER A 270 7.78 -12.31 -23.24
N LEU A 271 8.78 -11.46 -23.01
CA LEU A 271 10.10 -11.56 -23.63
C LEU A 271 11.17 -11.03 -22.67
N PRO A 272 12.46 -11.33 -22.90
CA PRO A 272 13.52 -10.74 -22.12
C PRO A 272 13.45 -9.21 -22.08
N MET A 273 13.81 -8.64 -20.93
CA MET A 273 14.00 -7.20 -20.79
C MET A 273 15.02 -6.73 -21.83
N ASP A 274 14.69 -5.64 -22.52
CA ASP A 274 15.51 -5.10 -23.62
C ASP A 274 15.73 -6.03 -24.82
N ALA A 275 14.86 -7.03 -25.03
CA ALA A 275 14.98 -7.86 -26.22
C ALA A 275 14.86 -7.03 -27.52
N PRO A 276 15.52 -7.47 -28.60
CA PRO A 276 15.48 -6.82 -29.90
C PRO A 276 14.04 -6.56 -30.41
N GLU A 277 13.84 -5.42 -31.09
CA GLU A 277 12.50 -5.02 -31.58
C GLU A 277 11.91 -6.02 -32.57
N ASP A 278 12.74 -6.66 -33.39
CA ASP A 278 12.36 -7.71 -34.34
C ASP A 278 11.84 -8.96 -33.64
N GLN A 279 12.44 -9.35 -32.50
CA GLN A 279 11.94 -10.44 -31.68
C GLN A 279 10.56 -10.12 -31.08
N ALA A 280 10.38 -8.90 -30.56
CA ALA A 280 9.08 -8.44 -30.03
C ALA A 280 8.01 -8.40 -31.12
N GLN A 281 8.36 -7.94 -32.32
CA GLN A 281 7.49 -7.93 -33.49
C GLN A 281 7.10 -9.35 -33.93
N ALA A 282 8.06 -10.26 -34.02
CA ALA A 282 7.82 -11.65 -34.44
C ALA A 282 6.86 -12.35 -33.48
N LEU A 283 7.08 -12.23 -32.17
CA LEU A 283 6.19 -12.79 -31.14
C LEU A 283 4.79 -12.19 -31.23
N ALA A 284 4.68 -10.86 -31.36
CA ALA A 284 3.39 -10.19 -31.49
C ALA A 284 2.58 -10.63 -32.72
N LEU A 285 3.22 -10.84 -33.87
CA LEU A 285 2.56 -11.29 -35.10
C LEU A 285 2.24 -12.79 -35.10
N ALA A 286 2.94 -13.58 -34.27
CA ALA A 286 2.65 -15.00 -34.07
C ALA A 286 1.44 -15.25 -33.16
N GLU A 287 1.01 -14.26 -32.37
CA GLU A 287 -0.09 -14.41 -31.41
C GLU A 287 -1.43 -14.71 -32.10
N PRO A 288 -2.12 -15.82 -31.75
CA PRO A 288 -3.38 -16.22 -32.40
C PRO A 288 -4.50 -15.18 -32.31
N ALA A 289 -4.55 -14.40 -31.22
CA ALA A 289 -5.53 -13.32 -31.05
C ALA A 289 -5.23 -12.10 -31.94
N VAL A 290 -3.95 -11.87 -32.26
CA VAL A 290 -3.50 -10.80 -33.14
C VAL A 290 -3.78 -11.19 -34.58
N GLN A 291 -3.44 -12.42 -34.99
CA GLN A 291 -3.73 -12.94 -36.34
C GLN A 291 -5.23 -12.90 -36.67
N ARG A 292 -6.08 -13.32 -35.71
CA ARG A 292 -7.54 -13.21 -35.85
C ARG A 292 -8.00 -11.76 -36.00
N ALA A 293 -7.40 -10.83 -35.26
CA ALA A 293 -7.75 -9.41 -35.33
C ALA A 293 -7.23 -8.71 -36.58
N MET A 294 -6.21 -9.26 -37.25
CA MET A 294 -5.70 -8.78 -38.53
C MET A 294 -6.59 -9.22 -39.71
N ASP A 295 -7.41 -10.26 -39.53
CA ASP A 295 -8.42 -10.72 -40.51
C ASP A 295 -7.83 -10.92 -41.92
N GLY A 296 -6.66 -11.57 -42.00
CA GLY A 296 -5.94 -11.82 -43.25
C GLY A 296 -5.25 -10.61 -43.89
N LYS A 297 -5.34 -9.42 -43.29
CA LYS A 297 -4.64 -8.22 -43.78
C LYS A 297 -3.17 -8.23 -43.36
N ALA A 298 -2.29 -7.81 -44.27
CA ALA A 298 -0.87 -7.64 -43.97
C ALA A 298 -0.64 -6.41 -43.08
N ALA A 299 0.30 -6.51 -42.13
CA ALA A 299 0.70 -5.38 -41.30
C ALA A 299 1.33 -4.28 -42.17
N ARG A 300 0.73 -3.09 -42.19
CA ARG A 300 1.28 -1.90 -42.86
C ARG A 300 2.46 -1.32 -42.09
N LYS A 301 2.37 -1.34 -40.77
CA LYS A 301 3.41 -0.84 -39.85
C LYS A 301 3.29 -1.55 -38.51
N VAL A 302 4.42 -1.94 -37.94
CA VAL A 302 4.51 -2.40 -36.55
C VAL A 302 5.26 -1.34 -35.77
N ILE A 303 4.66 -0.88 -34.66
CA ILE A 303 5.25 0.12 -33.78
C ILE A 303 5.61 -0.59 -32.48
N VAL A 304 6.90 -0.72 -32.21
CA VAL A 304 7.41 -1.25 -30.96
C VAL A 304 7.79 -0.08 -30.08
N VAL A 305 7.18 0.02 -28.90
CA VAL A 305 7.68 0.85 -27.81
C VAL A 305 8.37 -0.11 -26.86
N LYS A 306 9.71 -0.03 -26.83
CA LYS A 306 10.59 -0.93 -26.08
C LYS A 306 10.05 -1.16 -24.68
N ASN A 307 9.97 -2.43 -24.27
CA ASN A 307 9.57 -2.85 -22.92
C ASN A 307 8.16 -2.42 -22.49
N ARG A 308 7.31 -1.96 -23.42
CA ARG A 308 5.96 -1.50 -23.07
C ARG A 308 4.85 -2.06 -23.96
N ILE A 309 4.94 -1.89 -25.28
CA ILE A 309 3.82 -2.22 -26.17
C ILE A 309 4.27 -2.51 -27.61
N VAL A 310 3.58 -3.42 -28.28
CA VAL A 310 3.65 -3.61 -29.74
C VAL A 310 2.29 -3.28 -30.33
N ASN A 311 2.23 -2.31 -31.25
CA ASN A 311 0.99 -1.96 -31.96
C ASN A 311 1.12 -2.28 -33.44
N VAL A 312 0.28 -3.19 -33.92
CA VAL A 312 0.20 -3.61 -35.32
C VAL A 312 -0.87 -2.78 -36.03
N VAL A 313 -0.46 -2.07 -37.07
CA VAL A 313 -1.34 -1.27 -37.92
C VAL A 313 -1.65 -2.08 -39.19
N VAL A 314 -2.93 -2.34 -39.44
CA VAL A 314 -3.47 -3.09 -40.60
C VAL A 314 -4.42 -2.23 -41.41
#